data_AF-A0A0N4VV67-F1
#
_entry.id   AF-A0A0N4VV67-F1
#
_cell.length_a   1.000
_cell.length_b   1.000
_cell.length_c   1.000
_cell.angle_alpha   90.00
_cell.angle_beta   90.00
_cell.angle_gamma   90.00
#
_symmetry.space_group_name_H-M   'P 1'
#
loop_
_entity.id
_entity.type
_entity.pdbx_description
1 polymer ?
#
loop_
_entity_poly.entity_id
_entity_poly.type
_entity_poly.pdbx_seq_one_letter_code
_entity_poly.pdbx_strand_id
1 'polypeptide(L)' 'MAFKAVVLVGGPQKGTRFRPLSLQLPKPLFPIAGVPLVEHHIDQLSQVHLRTGFLLCS' A
#
# COMPACT_ATOMS: atom_id res chain seq x y z
N MET A 1 -0.28 12.31 -22.49
CA MET A 1 -0.60 12.84 -21.14
C MET A 1 -0.19 11.78 -20.13
N ALA A 2 0.71 12.07 -19.18
CA ALA A 2 1.19 11.07 -18.23
C ALA A 2 0.32 11.11 -16.96
N PHE A 3 -0.35 10.01 -16.65
CA PHE A 3 -1.16 9.88 -15.44
C PHE A 3 -0.27 9.49 -14.25
N LYS A 4 -0.55 10.06 -13.07
CA LYS A 4 0.11 9.69 -11.81
C LYS A 4 -0.88 8.97 -10.91
N ALA A 5 -0.49 7.82 -10.39
CA ALA A 5 -1.23 7.11 -9.36
C ALA A 5 -0.61 7.39 -7.99
N VAL A 6 -1.45 7.59 -6.97
CA VAL A 6 -1.02 7.76 -5.59
C VAL A 6 -1.68 6.67 -4.74
N VAL A 7 -0.87 5.82 -4.13
CA VAL A 7 -1.34 4.81 -3.17
C VAL A 7 -1.24 5.40 -1.77
N LEU A 8 -2.39 5.63 -1.13
CA LEU A 8 -2.47 6.13 0.24
C LEU A 8 -2.40 4.94 1.21
N VAL A 9 -1.26 4.80 1.88
CA VAL A 9 -0.98 3.64 2.73
C VAL A 9 -1.03 3.94 4.24
N GLY A 10 -1.52 5.13 4.60
CA GLY A 10 -1.65 5.59 5.98
C GLY A 10 -2.42 6.91 6.11
N GLY A 11 -2.76 7.24 7.35
CA GLY A 11 -3.32 8.53 7.77
C GLY A 11 -2.83 8.85 9.20
N PRO A 12 -3.16 10.01 9.77
CA PRO A 12 -2.56 10.50 11.04
C PRO A 12 -2.81 9.60 12.25
N GLN A 13 -3.72 8.63 12.11
CA GLN A 13 -4.03 7.66 13.14
C GLN A 13 -3.37 6.31 12.84
N LYS A 14 -2.62 5.80 13.82
CA LYS A 14 -2.02 4.47 13.77
C LYS A 14 -3.12 3.42 13.57
N GLY A 15 -3.07 2.69 12.47
CA GLY A 15 -4.17 1.80 12.09
C GLY A 15 -4.45 0.67 13.10
N THR A 16 -5.42 0.88 13.99
CA THR A 16 -5.77 -0.04 15.09
C THR A 16 -6.54 -1.29 14.65
N ARG A 17 -7.29 -1.20 13.54
CA ARG A 17 -8.14 -2.31 13.02
C ARG A 17 -7.38 -3.54 12.53
N PHE A 18 -6.07 -3.41 12.33
CA PHE A 18 -5.20 -4.50 11.87
C PHE A 18 -4.30 -5.02 13.00
N ARG A 19 -4.51 -4.56 14.23
CA ARG A 19 -3.92 -5.20 15.42
C ARG A 19 -4.71 -6.46 15.73
N PRO A 20 -4.07 -7.55 16.19
CA PRO A 20 -2.66 -7.63 16.63
C PRO A 20 -1.61 -7.78 15.51
N LEU A 21 -2.02 -8.04 14.27
CA LEU A 21 -1.11 -8.43 13.18
C LEU A 21 -0.15 -7.33 12.70
N SER A 22 -0.52 -6.05 12.82
CA SER A 22 0.31 -4.90 12.41
C SER A 22 1.23 -4.35 13.54
N LEU A 23 1.43 -5.10 14.63
CA LEU A 23 2.26 -4.62 15.75
C LEU A 23 3.76 -4.56 15.40
N GLN A 24 4.23 -5.52 14.59
CA GLN A 24 5.63 -5.62 14.18
C GLN A 24 5.83 -5.26 12.69
N LEU A 25 4.79 -5.40 11.86
CA LEU A 25 4.82 -5.07 10.44
C LEU A 25 3.82 -3.95 10.12
N PRO A 26 4.20 -2.95 9.29
CA PRO A 26 3.24 -1.98 8.78
C PRO A 26 2.30 -2.71 7.80
N LYS A 27 1.00 -2.41 7.86
CA LYS A 27 -0.03 -3.02 6.99
C LYS A 27 0.33 -3.10 5.49
N PRO A 28 0.98 -2.09 4.87
CA PRO A 28 1.39 -2.14 3.47
C PRO A 28 2.26 -3.37 3.12
N LEU A 29 3.10 -3.78 4.06
CA LEU A 29 4.04 -4.89 3.88
C LEU A 29 3.49 -6.21 4.40
N PHE A 30 2.27 -6.22 4.95
CA PHE A 30 1.69 -7.44 5.48
C PHE A 30 1.45 -8.44 4.34
N PRO A 31 1.96 -9.68 4.45
CA PRO A 31 1.81 -10.67 3.39
C PRO A 31 0.37 -11.19 3.34
N ILE A 32 -0.23 -11.17 2.15
CA ILE A 32 -1.53 -11.75 1.81
C ILE A 32 -1.30 -12.74 0.69
N ALA A 33 -1.65 -14.01 0.92
CA ALA A 33 -1.38 -15.11 -0.01
C ALA A 33 0.11 -15.22 -0.41
N GLY A 34 1.02 -14.92 0.52
CA GLY A 34 2.48 -15.03 0.32
C GLY A 34 3.15 -13.80 -0.32
N VAL A 35 2.38 -12.80 -0.77
CA VAL A 35 2.91 -11.56 -1.36
C VAL A 35 2.47 -10.34 -0.54
N PRO A 36 3.30 -9.28 -0.39
CA PRO A 36 2.93 -8.06 0.33
C PRO A 36 1.66 -7.38 -0.23
N LEU A 37 0.82 -6.81 0.65
CA LEU A 37 -0.39 -6.05 0.28
C LEU A 37 -0.12 -5.00 -0.82
N VAL A 38 1.01 -4.29 -0.74
CA VAL A 38 1.41 -3.27 -1.73
C VAL A 38 1.65 -3.86 -3.11
N GLU A 39 2.16 -5.09 -3.21
CA GLU A 39 2.49 -5.71 -4.48
C GLU A 39 1.24 -5.97 -5.32
N HIS A 40 0.12 -6.36 -4.68
CA HIS A 40 -1.19 -6.45 -5.35
C HIS A 40 -1.61 -5.14 -5.98
N HIS A 41 -1.35 -4.00 -5.33
CA HIS A 41 -1.70 -2.69 -5.86
C HIS A 41 -0.78 -2.28 -7.01
N ILE A 42 0.52 -2.60 -6.91
CA ILE A 42 1.48 -2.35 -7.98
C ILE A 42 1.13 -3.18 -9.21
N ASP A 43 0.81 -4.46 -9.05
CA ASP A 43 0.43 -5.35 -10.15
C ASP A 43 -0.77 -4.79 -10.92
N GLN A 44 -1.82 -4.39 -10.22
CA GLN A 44 -3.00 -3.77 -10.83
C GLN A 44 -2.67 -2.43 -11.51
N LEU A 45 -1.85 -1.58 -10.89
CA LEU A 45 -1.42 -0.31 -11.49
C LEU A 45 -0.47 -0.50 -12.68
N SER A 46 0.30 -1.58 -12.70
CA SER A 46 1.23 -1.90 -13.79
C SER A 46 0.52 -2.24 -15.09
N GLN A 47 -0.71 -2.75 -15.01
CA GLN A 47 -1.56 -3.00 -16.17
C GLN A 47 -2.05 -1.70 -16.84
N VAL A 48 -1.84 -0.56 -16.20
CA VAL A 48 -2.26 0.75 -16.68
C VAL A 48 -1.01 1.60 -16.94
N HIS A 49 -0.97 2.35 -18.04
CA HIS A 49 0.15 3.23 -18.38
C HIS A 49 0.18 4.49 -17.47
N LEU A 50 0.59 4.31 -16.22
CA LEU A 50 0.63 5.33 -15.16
C LEU A 50 2.04 5.37 -14.53
N ARG A 51 2.46 6.52 -14.01
CA ARG A 51 3.59 6.61 -13.08
C ARG A 51 3.08 6.49 -11.64
N THR A 52 3.48 5.43 -10.95
CA THR A 52 3.07 5.19 -9.55
C THR A 52 3.98 5.94 -8.58
N GLY A 53 3.39 6.74 -7.68
CA GLY A 53 4.06 7.35 -6.53
C GLY A 53 3.43 6.85 -5.23
N PHE A 54 4.27 6.50 -4.25
CA PHE A 54 3.82 6.11 -2.92
C PHE A 54 3.81 7.33 -1.99
N LEU A 55 2.64 7.71 -1.49
CA LEU A 55 2.55 8.72 -0.43
C LEU A 55 2.26 8.00 0.88
N LEU A 56 3.32 7.78 1.65
CA LEU A 56 3.23 7.33 3.03
C LEU A 56 3.07 8.57 3.91
N CYS A 57 1.84 8.86 4.34
CA CYS A 57 1.62 9.83 5.40
C CYS A 57 1.79 9.09 6.74
N SER A 58 2.88 9.40 7.44
CA SER A 58 3.25 8.89 8.77
C SER A 58 2.29 9.36 9.86
#